data_AF-H2YDL8-F1
#
_entry.id   AF-H2YDL8-F1
#
_cell.length_a   1.000
_cell.length_b   1.000
_cell.length_c   1.000
_cell.angle_alpha   90.00
_cell.angle_beta   90.00
_cell.angle_gamma   90.00
#
_symmetry.space_group_name_H-M   'P 1'
#
loop_
_entity.id
_entity.type
_entity.pdbx_description
1 polymer ?
#
loop_
_entity_poly.entity_id
_entity_poly.type
_entity_poly.pdbx_seq_one_letter_code
_entity_poly.pdbx_strand_id
1 'polypeptide(L)'
;MGVVLSNGLRDLTDKMEYRIDNEKRKLKRKQPAQSEKPYGCNNWCPVNENETDISPLLQLKDWLKQEYLKTIPNLCKVQKAMRETFPLQQRDINNKPPMSVANVKIVWPFLLQEECLIQYYSISTDKRDAKSELMHGLTSKSALVYRHMKKSN
;
A
#
# COMPACT_ATOMS: atom_id res chain seq x y z
N MET A 1 -44.63 47.47 10.93
CA MET A 1 -44.41 46.42 9.91
C MET A 1 -43.32 45.49 10.43
N GLY A 2 -43.66 44.27 10.83
CA GLY A 2 -42.71 43.29 11.37
C GLY A 2 -42.14 42.41 10.26
N VAL A 3 -40.82 42.31 10.18
CA VAL A 3 -40.12 41.44 9.22
C VAL A 3 -40.09 40.01 9.76
N VAL A 4 -40.70 39.07 9.03
CA VAL A 4 -40.73 37.64 9.38
C VAL A 4 -39.37 37.02 9.06
N LEU A 5 -38.53 36.84 10.08
CA LEU A 5 -37.27 36.10 10.03
C LEU A 5 -37.49 34.64 10.48
N SER A 6 -38.20 33.80 9.72
CA SER A 6 -38.51 32.42 10.18
C SER A 6 -38.12 31.27 9.27
N ASN A 7 -37.51 31.52 8.10
CA ASN A 7 -37.35 30.44 7.10
C ASN A 7 -35.95 29.81 7.03
N GLY A 8 -34.90 30.50 7.50
CA GLY A 8 -33.52 29.98 7.39
C GLY A 8 -33.13 28.93 8.44
N LEU A 9 -33.67 29.05 9.66
CA LEU A 9 -33.34 28.13 10.77
C LEU A 9 -33.99 26.76 10.59
N ARG A 10 -35.22 26.69 10.05
CA ARG A 10 -35.91 25.42 9.73
C ARG A 10 -35.16 24.64 8.66
N ASP A 11 -34.70 25.31 7.61
CA ASP A 11 -33.97 24.68 6.51
C ASP A 11 -32.60 24.12 6.94
N LEU A 12 -31.98 24.73 7.97
CA LEU A 12 -30.76 24.22 8.59
C LEU A 12 -31.02 22.99 9.47
N THR A 13 -32.08 22.99 10.28
CA THR A 13 -32.46 21.82 11.08
C THR A 13 -32.84 20.64 10.20
N ASP A 14 -33.60 20.86 9.13
CA ASP A 14 -34.02 19.80 8.21
C ASP A 14 -32.81 19.18 7.49
N LYS A 15 -31.81 19.99 7.13
CA LYS A 15 -30.54 19.50 6.57
C LYS A 15 -29.70 18.71 7.57
N MET A 16 -29.71 19.09 8.85
CA MET A 16 -29.00 18.36 9.91
C MET A 16 -29.66 17.01 10.19
N GLU A 17 -31.00 16.97 10.27
CA GLU A 17 -31.76 15.73 10.45
C GLU A 17 -31.55 14.76 9.27
N TYR A 18 -31.60 15.28 8.04
CA TYR A 18 -31.31 14.47 6.85
C TYR A 18 -29.92 13.84 6.88
N ARG A 19 -28.90 14.57 7.36
CA ARG A 19 -27.53 14.07 7.50
C ARG A 19 -27.43 12.97 8.55
N ILE A 20 -28.07 13.14 9.70
CA ILE A 20 -28.12 12.15 10.78
C ILE A 20 -28.79 10.86 10.28
N ASP A 21 -29.90 10.98 9.55
CA ASP A 21 -30.61 9.83 9.01
C ASP A 21 -29.85 9.12 7.88
N ASN A 22 -29.04 9.86 7.12
CA ASN A 22 -28.17 9.27 6.11
C ASN A 22 -27.02 8.47 6.76
N GLU A 23 -26.42 8.98 7.84
CA GLU A 23 -25.41 8.25 8.62
C GLU A 23 -25.99 7.00 9.29
N LYS A 24 -27.19 7.08 9.87
CA LYS A 24 -27.91 5.90 10.41
C LYS A 24 -28.18 4.84 9.33
N ARG A 25 -28.51 5.27 8.10
CA ARG A 25 -28.71 4.36 6.95
C ARG A 25 -27.41 3.70 6.47
N LYS A 26 -26.27 4.38 6.56
CA LYS A 26 -24.95 3.80 6.26
C LYS A 26 -24.52 2.77 7.30
N LEU A 27 -24.78 3.02 8.58
CA LEU A 27 -24.52 2.08 9.67
C LEU A 27 -25.36 0.81 9.55
N LYS A 28 -26.63 0.90 9.13
CA LYS A 28 -27.48 -0.27 8.86
C LYS A 28 -27.08 -1.09 7.61
N ARG A 29 -26.23 -0.55 6.72
CA ARG A 29 -25.83 -1.18 5.45
C ARG A 29 -24.48 -1.91 5.47
N LYS A 30 -23.85 -2.08 6.64
CA LYS A 30 -22.79 -3.09 6.86
C LYS A 30 -23.43 -4.15 7.75
N GLN A 31 -23.71 -5.37 7.30
CA GLN A 31 -22.75 -6.34 6.77
C GLN A 31 -23.44 -7.33 5.82
N PRO A 32 -22.88 -7.64 4.64
CA PRO A 32 -22.75 -9.02 4.19
C PRO A 32 -21.49 -9.61 4.80
N ALA A 33 -21.60 -10.84 5.28
CA ALA A 33 -20.54 -11.62 5.86
C ALA A 33 -19.28 -11.66 4.97
N GLN A 34 -18.12 -11.52 5.61
CA GLN A 34 -16.83 -12.10 5.25
C GLN A 34 -16.68 -12.59 3.80
N SER A 35 -16.31 -11.68 2.91
CA SER A 35 -15.32 -11.96 1.86
C SER A 35 -14.74 -10.64 1.39
N GLU A 36 -13.85 -10.07 2.20
CA GLU A 36 -12.93 -9.05 1.71
C GLU A 36 -12.00 -9.73 0.68
N LYS A 37 -12.49 -9.88 -0.55
CA LYS A 37 -11.59 -9.99 -1.70
C LYS A 37 -10.91 -8.62 -1.80
N PRO A 38 -9.59 -8.52 -1.60
CA PRO A 38 -8.91 -7.25 -1.78
C PRO A 38 -9.09 -6.80 -3.23
N TYR A 39 -9.71 -5.64 -3.42
CA TYR A 39 -9.77 -5.00 -4.72
C TYR A 39 -8.34 -4.78 -5.23
N GLY A 40 -7.98 -5.48 -6.31
CA GLY A 40 -6.75 -5.22 -7.08
C GLY A 40 -5.53 -6.07 -6.74
N CYS A 41 -5.61 -7.06 -5.84
CA CYS A 41 -4.53 -8.03 -5.65
C CYS A 41 -5.02 -9.40 -6.09
N ASN A 42 -4.75 -9.76 -7.35
CA ASN A 42 -4.95 -11.13 -7.79
C ASN A 42 -4.12 -12.05 -6.89
N ASN A 43 -4.75 -13.11 -6.38
CA ASN A 43 -4.17 -14.26 -5.70
C ASN A 43 -3.20 -15.05 -6.62
N TRP A 44 -2.36 -14.38 -7.40
CA TRP A 44 -1.31 -15.05 -8.16
C TRP A 44 -0.05 -15.13 -7.30
N CYS A 45 -0.14 -15.88 -6.20
CA CYS A 45 1.01 -16.64 -5.75
C CYS A 45 0.85 -18.01 -6.43
N PRO A 46 1.69 -18.38 -7.41
CA PRO A 46 2.02 -19.78 -7.56
C PRO A 46 2.75 -20.14 -6.27
N VAL A 47 2.00 -20.53 -5.24
CA VAL A 47 2.54 -21.42 -4.23
C VAL A 47 2.78 -22.70 -5.01
N ASN A 48 3.96 -22.79 -5.60
CA ASN A 48 4.49 -24.08 -5.95
C ASN A 48 4.64 -24.79 -4.61
N GLU A 49 3.61 -25.55 -4.23
CA GLU A 49 3.65 -26.55 -3.15
C GLU A 49 4.58 -27.73 -3.51
N ASN A 50 5.41 -27.56 -4.55
CA ASN A 50 6.57 -28.37 -4.79
C ASN A 50 7.70 -27.81 -3.93
N GLU A 51 8.25 -28.65 -3.07
CA GLU A 51 9.45 -28.49 -2.23
C GLU A 51 10.61 -27.86 -3.00
N THR A 52 10.52 -26.57 -3.31
CA THR A 52 11.63 -25.80 -3.83
C THR A 52 12.51 -25.61 -2.64
N ASP A 53 13.65 -26.30 -2.62
CA ASP A 53 14.65 -26.16 -1.57
C ASP A 53 14.83 -24.67 -1.29
N ILE A 54 14.44 -24.27 -0.07
CA ILE A 54 14.44 -22.87 0.36
C ILE A 54 15.85 -22.47 0.78
N SER A 55 16.76 -23.45 0.96
CA SER A 55 18.14 -23.27 1.39
C SER A 55 18.90 -22.25 0.54
N PRO A 56 18.86 -22.28 -0.81
CA PRO A 56 19.55 -21.28 -1.64
C PRO A 56 19.01 -19.86 -1.44
N LEU A 57 17.69 -19.71 -1.22
CA LEU A 57 17.08 -18.39 -0.97
C LEU A 57 17.46 -17.85 0.41
N LEU A 58 17.58 -18.72 1.41
CA LEU A 58 18.07 -18.36 2.74
C LEU A 58 19.54 -17.94 2.70
N GLN A 59 20.37 -18.65 1.93
CA GLN A 59 21.77 -18.26 1.71
C GLN A 59 21.90 -16.90 1.04
N LEU A 60 21.07 -16.59 0.04
CA LEU A 60 21.03 -15.28 -0.60
C LEU A 60 20.56 -14.19 0.37
N LYS A 61 19.57 -14.48 1.22
CA LYS A 61 19.10 -13.56 2.26
C LYS A 61 20.20 -13.22 3.26
N ASP A 62 20.96 -14.22 3.71
CA ASP A 62 22.08 -14.00 4.62
C ASP A 62 23.24 -13.27 3.94
N TRP A 63 23.53 -13.59 2.68
CA TRP A 63 24.48 -12.85 1.85
C TRP A 63 24.08 -11.36 1.72
N LEU A 64 22.81 -11.06 1.46
CA LEU A 64 22.29 -9.69 1.39
C LEU A 64 22.52 -8.93 2.70
N LYS A 65 22.34 -9.57 3.86
CA LYS A 65 22.64 -8.93 5.15
C LYS A 65 24.12 -8.61 5.30
N GLN A 66 25.01 -9.53 4.89
CA GLN A 66 26.46 -9.30 4.94
C GLN A 66 26.91 -8.22 3.95
N GLU A 67 26.34 -8.22 2.75
CA GLU A 67 26.65 -7.23 1.71
C GLU A 67 26.24 -5.81 2.16
N TYR A 68 25.15 -5.69 2.93
CA TYR A 68 24.70 -4.41 3.48
C TYR A 68 25.68 -3.79 4.49
N LEU A 69 26.47 -4.61 5.16
CA LEU A 69 27.48 -4.15 6.13
C LEU A 69 28.75 -3.61 5.46
N LYS A 70 28.93 -3.81 4.15
CA LYS A 70 30.09 -3.31 3.42
C LYS A 70 29.97 -1.81 3.16
N THR A 71 31.09 -1.12 3.19
CA THR A 71 31.18 0.31 2.83
C THR A 71 30.70 0.58 1.39
N ILE A 72 31.01 -0.34 0.46
CA ILE A 72 30.65 -0.24 -0.95
C ILE A 72 30.01 -1.57 -1.38
N PRO A 73 28.68 -1.69 -1.33
CA PRO A 73 27.98 -2.91 -1.72
C PRO A 73 27.96 -3.08 -3.24
N ASN A 74 28.00 -4.33 -3.72
CA ASN A 74 27.84 -4.62 -5.15
C ASN A 74 26.35 -4.53 -5.58
N LEU A 75 25.91 -3.34 -5.98
CA LEU A 75 24.50 -3.06 -6.29
C LEU A 75 23.91 -3.97 -7.39
N CYS A 76 24.69 -4.34 -8.40
CA CYS A 76 24.23 -5.23 -9.48
C CYS A 76 23.91 -6.63 -8.93
N LYS A 77 24.79 -7.18 -8.09
CA LYS A 77 24.55 -8.47 -7.43
C LYS A 77 23.42 -8.38 -6.41
N VAL A 78 23.30 -7.27 -5.68
CA VAL A 78 22.20 -7.02 -4.75
C VAL A 78 20.85 -7.05 -5.48
N GLN A 79 20.69 -6.34 -6.59
CA GLN A 79 19.45 -6.33 -7.36
C GLN A 79 19.07 -7.70 -7.92
N LYS A 80 20.06 -8.50 -8.33
CA LYS A 80 19.84 -9.88 -8.76
C LYS A 80 19.36 -10.76 -7.60
N ALA A 81 20.06 -10.71 -6.46
CA ALA A 81 19.69 -11.47 -5.27
C ALA A 81 18.34 -11.04 -4.68
N MET A 82 18.03 -9.74 -4.69
CA MET A 82 16.72 -9.21 -4.27
C MET A 82 15.59 -9.71 -5.18
N ARG A 83 15.84 -9.85 -6.49
CA ARG A 83 14.86 -10.43 -7.41
C ARG A 83 14.62 -11.91 -7.14
N GLU A 84 15.70 -12.68 -6.95
CA GLU A 84 15.63 -14.13 -6.71
C GLU A 84 14.95 -14.45 -5.38
N THR A 85 15.19 -13.65 -4.35
CA THR A 85 14.60 -13.81 -3.02
C THR A 85 13.21 -13.19 -2.87
N PHE A 86 12.60 -12.69 -3.95
CA PHE A 86 11.29 -12.07 -3.93
C PHE A 86 10.18 -12.93 -3.27
N PRO A 87 10.07 -14.25 -3.54
CA PRO A 87 9.06 -15.09 -2.87
C PRO A 87 9.24 -15.11 -1.35
N LEU A 88 10.49 -15.11 -0.89
CA LEU A 88 10.82 -15.10 0.54
C LEU A 88 10.51 -13.75 1.19
N GLN A 89 10.75 -12.65 0.48
CA GLN A 89 10.38 -11.29 0.92
C GLN A 89 8.87 -11.16 1.08
N GLN A 90 8.09 -11.58 0.08
CA GLN A 90 6.62 -11.57 0.16
C GLN A 90 6.11 -12.39 1.34
N ARG A 91 6.65 -13.61 1.52
CA ARG A 91 6.27 -14.48 2.64
C ARG A 91 6.55 -13.81 3.99
N ASP A 92 7.74 -13.25 4.15
CA ASP A 92 8.14 -12.64 5.42
C ASP A 92 7.35 -11.35 5.73
N ILE A 93 7.10 -10.50 4.72
CA ILE A 93 6.41 -9.20 4.88
C ILE A 93 4.91 -9.39 5.10
N ASN A 94 4.28 -10.26 4.31
CA ASN A 94 2.84 -10.50 4.32
C ASN A 94 2.42 -11.58 5.33
N ASN A 95 3.35 -12.04 6.17
CA ASN A 95 3.02 -12.92 7.28
C ASN A 95 1.96 -12.29 8.19
N LYS A 96 1.23 -13.12 8.94
CA LYS A 96 0.23 -12.66 9.91
C LYS A 96 0.74 -12.97 11.32
N PRO A 97 0.97 -11.95 12.18
CA PRO A 97 0.79 -10.52 11.93
C PRO A 97 1.82 -9.92 10.95
N PRO A 98 1.48 -8.84 10.23
CA PRO A 98 2.41 -8.18 9.30
C PRO A 98 3.69 -7.74 9.99
N MET A 99 4.81 -7.89 9.29
CA MET A 99 6.10 -7.46 9.81
C MET A 99 6.14 -5.94 9.94
N SER A 100 6.61 -5.43 11.08
CA SER A 100 6.83 -3.99 11.25
C SER A 100 7.92 -3.48 10.31
N VAL A 101 7.85 -2.20 9.91
CA VAL A 101 8.87 -1.59 9.03
C VAL A 101 10.27 -1.69 9.63
N ALA A 102 10.41 -1.56 10.96
CA ALA A 102 11.69 -1.74 11.65
C ALA A 102 12.24 -3.15 11.46
N ASN A 103 11.39 -4.17 11.57
CA ASN A 103 11.80 -5.56 11.35
C ASN A 103 12.09 -5.84 9.88
N VAL A 104 11.33 -5.27 8.95
CA VAL A 104 11.63 -5.37 7.50
C VAL A 104 13.01 -4.80 7.21
N LYS A 105 13.38 -3.66 7.80
CA LYS A 105 14.72 -3.07 7.63
C LYS A 105 15.83 -3.97 8.17
N ILE A 106 15.58 -4.73 9.23
CA ILE A 106 16.55 -5.68 9.80
C ILE A 106 16.68 -6.94 8.92
N VAL A 107 15.55 -7.45 8.45
CA VAL A 107 15.48 -8.73 7.73
C VAL A 107 15.86 -8.57 6.24
N TRP A 108 15.49 -7.44 5.65
CA TRP A 108 15.65 -7.07 4.23
C TRP A 108 16.19 -5.64 4.10
N PRO A 109 17.46 -5.40 4.47
CA PRO A 109 17.99 -4.04 4.62
C PRO A 109 18.04 -3.25 3.32
N PHE A 110 18.20 -3.94 2.18
CA PHE A 110 18.19 -3.33 0.85
C PHE A 110 16.79 -2.98 0.34
N LEU A 111 15.72 -3.57 0.88
CA LEU A 111 14.36 -3.42 0.32
C LEU A 111 13.84 -1.98 0.35
N LEU A 112 14.28 -1.18 1.32
CA LEU A 112 13.88 0.22 1.47
C LEU A 112 14.75 1.20 0.69
N GLN A 113 15.75 0.72 -0.06
CA GLN A 113 16.47 1.55 -1.03
C GLN A 113 15.62 1.76 -2.28
N GLU A 114 15.70 2.94 -2.90
CA GLU A 114 14.82 3.35 -4.01
C GLU A 114 14.79 2.29 -5.12
N GLU A 115 15.95 1.83 -5.58
CA GLU A 115 16.08 0.91 -6.70
C GLU A 115 15.45 -0.46 -6.39
N CYS A 116 15.70 -0.97 -5.19
CA CYS A 116 15.17 -2.26 -4.75
C CYS A 116 13.66 -2.18 -4.45
N LEU A 117 13.18 -1.05 -3.92
CA LEU A 117 11.77 -0.83 -3.66
C LEU A 117 10.96 -0.74 -4.97
N ILE A 118 11.49 -0.01 -5.96
CA ILE A 118 10.91 0.06 -7.30
C ILE A 118 10.89 -1.33 -7.93
N GLN A 119 12.00 -2.07 -7.87
CA GLN A 119 12.08 -3.43 -8.37
C GLN A 119 11.05 -4.36 -7.70
N TYR A 120 10.94 -4.31 -6.37
CA TYR A 120 9.97 -5.08 -5.60
C TYR A 120 8.53 -4.76 -6.02
N TYR A 121 8.20 -3.48 -6.17
CA TYR A 121 6.86 -3.05 -6.61
C TYR A 121 6.57 -3.51 -8.05
N SER A 122 7.53 -3.36 -8.97
CA SER A 122 7.39 -3.82 -10.36
C SER A 122 7.08 -5.32 -10.42
N ILE A 123 7.81 -6.14 -9.66
CA ILE A 123 7.56 -7.60 -9.60
C ILE A 123 6.21 -7.90 -8.95
N SER A 124 5.87 -7.22 -7.85
CA SER A 124 4.61 -7.46 -7.13
C SER A 124 3.36 -7.08 -7.91
N THR A 125 3.45 -6.09 -8.79
CA THR A 125 2.32 -5.55 -9.56
C THR A 125 2.32 -5.97 -11.02
N ASP A 126 3.33 -6.74 -11.46
CA ASP A 126 3.60 -7.08 -12.86
C ASP A 126 3.63 -5.83 -13.77
N LYS A 127 4.06 -4.69 -13.22
CA LYS A 127 4.17 -3.43 -13.94
C LYS A 127 5.61 -3.21 -14.36
N ARG A 128 5.82 -2.95 -15.66
CA ARG A 128 7.16 -2.65 -16.21
C ARG A 128 7.69 -1.28 -15.81
N ASP A 129 6.83 -0.30 -15.55
CA ASP A 129 7.22 1.09 -15.23
C ASP A 129 6.57 1.60 -13.93
N ALA A 130 7.02 1.03 -12.82
CA ALA A 130 6.59 1.41 -11.48
C ALA A 130 6.84 2.89 -11.14
N LYS A 131 7.94 3.46 -11.65
CA LYS A 131 8.34 4.84 -11.33
C LYS A 131 7.40 5.84 -12.00
N SER A 132 7.10 5.64 -13.29
CA SER A 132 6.14 6.49 -14.00
C SER A 132 4.75 6.43 -13.37
N GLU A 133 4.29 5.23 -12.98
CA GLU A 133 3.01 5.05 -12.30
C GLU A 133 2.94 5.78 -10.95
N LEU A 134 4.00 5.69 -10.16
CA LEU A 134 4.09 6.40 -8.88
C LEU A 134 4.08 7.91 -9.08
N MET A 135 4.83 8.42 -10.06
CA MET A 135 4.86 9.85 -10.41
C MET A 135 3.52 10.34 -10.94
N HIS A 136 2.85 9.56 -11.79
CA HIS A 136 1.53 9.87 -12.30
C HIS A 136 0.50 9.91 -11.16
N GLY A 137 0.55 8.93 -10.25
CA GLY A 137 -0.30 8.89 -9.06
C GLY A 137 -0.10 10.10 -8.14
N LEU A 138 1.14 10.49 -7.89
CA LEU A 138 1.49 11.68 -7.11
C LEU A 138 0.95 12.95 -7.77
N THR A 139 1.16 13.11 -9.06
CA THR A 139 0.72 14.29 -9.84
C THR A 139 -0.81 14.41 -9.85
N SER A 140 -1.51 13.30 -10.06
CA SER A 140 -2.98 13.28 -10.07
C SER A 140 -3.56 13.62 -8.69
N LYS A 141 -2.99 13.05 -7.62
CA LYS A 141 -3.45 13.30 -6.24
C LYS A 141 -3.12 14.72 -5.77
N SER A 142 -1.93 15.24 -6.09
CA SER A 142 -1.56 16.62 -5.73
C SER A 142 -2.47 17.63 -6.42
N ALA A 143 -2.80 17.42 -7.70
CA ALA A 143 -3.76 18.24 -8.43
C ALA A 143 -5.17 18.18 -7.83
N LEU A 144 -5.58 17.05 -7.26
CA LEU A 144 -6.85 16.91 -6.56
C LEU A 144 -6.87 17.71 -5.25
N VAL A 145 -5.81 17.58 -4.44
CA VAL A 145 -5.65 18.36 -3.20
C VAL A 145 -5.65 19.85 -3.49
N TYR A 146 -4.86 20.29 -4.47
CA TYR A 146 -4.80 21.69 -4.88
C TYR A 146 -6.18 22.24 -5.29
N ARG A 147 -6.92 21.50 -6.13
CA ARG A 147 -8.29 21.87 -6.52
C ARG A 147 -9.23 21.95 -5.34
N HIS A 148 -9.08 21.07 -4.36
CA HIS A 148 -9.92 21.09 -3.16
C HIS A 148 -9.61 22.32 -2.30
N MET A 149 -8.32 22.62 -2.06
CA MET A 149 -7.89 23.79 -1.28
C MET A 149 -8.31 25.09 -1.96
N LYS A 150 -8.19 25.19 -3.28
CA LYS A 150 -8.60 26.39 -4.04
C LYS A 150 -10.12 26.65 -4.01
N LYS A 151 -10.95 25.61 -3.88
CA LYS A 151 -12.42 25.74 -3.78
C LYS A 151 -12.91 26.09 -2.37
N SER A 152 -12.04 26.01 -1.37
CA SER A 152 -12.37 26.27 0.04
C SER A 152 -11.98 27.68 0.51
N ASN A 153 -11.40 28.51 -0.38
CA ASN A 153 -11.21 29.95 -0.23
C ASN A 153 -12.20 30.70 -1.13
#